data_AF-A0A7W2YI75-F1
#
_entry.id   AF-A0A7W2YI75-F1
#
_cell.length_a   1.000
_cell.length_b   1.000
_cell.length_c   1.000
_cell.angle_alpha   90.00
_cell.angle_beta   90.00
_cell.angle_gamma   90.00
#
_symmetry.space_group_name_H-M   'P 1'
#
loop_
_entity.id
_entity.type
_entity.pdbx_description
1 polymer ?
#
loop_
_entity_poly.entity_id
_entity_poly.type
_entity_poly.pdbx_seq_one_letter_code
_entity_poly.pdbx_strand_id
1 'polypeptide(L)'
;MKKSVVISITGGLVMLFLLCVLFSGTANNTGLFDALNPVGAVQGLAFTLSFAAGMPSSIALVMAIAVFVLLPGAVFLVTLRALRRYER
;
A
#
# COMPACT_ATOMS: atom_id res chain seq x y z
N MET A 1 -23.23 9.85 12.62
CA MET A 1 -22.26 8.73 12.65
C MET A 1 -21.33 8.88 13.86
N LYS A 2 -20.98 7.79 14.54
CA LYS A 2 -19.94 7.83 15.60
C LYS A 2 -18.61 8.27 14.97
N LYS A 3 -17.88 9.22 15.57
CA LYS A 3 -16.65 9.75 14.96
C LYS A 3 -15.57 8.66 14.76
N SER A 4 -15.61 7.59 15.55
CA SER A 4 -14.78 6.39 15.34
C SER A 4 -15.05 5.70 13.99
N VAL A 5 -16.31 5.62 13.55
CA VAL A 5 -16.69 5.06 12.25
C VAL A 5 -16.12 5.90 11.11
N VAL A 6 -16.16 7.23 11.26
CA VAL A 6 -15.60 8.16 10.27
C VAL A 6 -14.08 7.96 10.16
N ILE A 7 -13.36 7.88 11.29
CA ILE A 7 -11.90 7.67 11.31
C ILE A 7 -11.51 6.35 10.61
N SER A 8 -12.25 5.27 10.86
CA SER A 8 -11.98 3.98 10.21
C SER A 8 -12.28 3.99 8.72
N ILE A 9 -13.38 4.62 8.28
CA ILE A 9 -13.71 4.78 6.86
C ILE A 9 -12.63 5.61 6.15
N THR A 10 -12.23 6.72 6.75
CA THR A 10 -11.16 7.56 6.19
C THR A 10 -9.84 6.81 6.10
N GLY A 11 -9.47 6.03 7.12
CA GLY A 11 -8.27 5.17 7.07
C GLY A 11 -8.32 4.13 5.95
N GLY A 12 -9.47 3.49 5.75
CA GLY A 12 -9.69 2.56 4.65
C GLY A 12 -9.59 3.22 3.27
N LEU A 13 -10.18 4.41 3.10
CA LEU A 13 -10.08 5.18 1.85
C LEU A 13 -8.65 5.62 1.56
N VAL A 14 -7.91 6.05 2.57
CA VAL A 14 -6.49 6.41 2.43
C VAL A 14 -5.67 5.19 2.00
N MET A 15 -5.89 4.03 2.62
CA MET A 15 -5.22 2.80 2.24
C MET A 15 -5.52 2.42 0.78
N LEU A 16 -6.80 2.43 0.41
CA LEU A 16 -7.24 2.12 -0.95
C LEU A 16 -6.60 3.07 -1.96
N PHE A 17 -6.62 4.37 -1.68
CA PHE A 17 -6.00 5.38 -2.56
C PHE A 17 -4.50 5.15 -2.72
N LEU A 18 -3.78 4.89 -1.62
CA LEU A 18 -2.34 4.63 -1.67
C LEU A 18 -2.02 3.36 -2.47
N LEU A 19 -2.78 2.29 -2.30
CA LEU A 19 -2.61 1.08 -3.09
C LEU A 19 -2.91 1.35 -4.56
N CYS A 20 -4.00 2.05 -4.88
CA CYS A 20 -4.34 2.41 -6.26
C CYS A 20 -3.22 3.23 -6.94
N VAL A 21 -2.67 4.24 -6.25
CA VAL A 21 -1.55 5.04 -6.77
C VAL A 21 -0.29 4.19 -6.95
N LEU A 22 0.01 3.32 -5.97
CA LEU A 22 1.19 2.48 -5.99
C LEU A 22 1.15 1.46 -7.14
N PHE A 23 -0.02 0.87 -7.38
CA PHE A 23 -0.20 -0.17 -8.40
C PHE A 23 -0.57 0.37 -9.79
N SER A 24 -1.15 1.57 -9.93
CA SER A 24 -1.55 2.11 -11.24
C SER A 24 -0.37 2.27 -12.21
N GLY A 25 0.85 2.47 -11.70
CA GLY A 25 2.08 2.55 -12.50
C GLY A 25 2.80 1.20 -12.70
N THR A 26 2.26 0.10 -12.18
CA THR A 26 2.92 -1.20 -12.25
C THR A 26 2.67 -1.92 -13.57
N ALA A 27 3.68 -2.59 -14.12
CA ALA A 27 3.56 -3.26 -15.41
C ALA A 27 2.58 -4.45 -15.39
N ASN A 28 2.25 -4.97 -14.20
CA ASN A 28 1.38 -6.13 -14.01
C ASN A 28 0.00 -5.72 -13.46
N ASN A 29 -0.69 -4.85 -14.20
CA ASN A 29 -2.07 -4.41 -13.91
C ASN A 29 -3.12 -5.41 -14.43
N THR A 30 -2.91 -6.71 -14.25
CA THR A 30 -3.84 -7.76 -14.68
C THR A 30 -5.01 -7.90 -13.71
N GLY A 31 -5.80 -6.83 -13.57
CA GLY A 31 -7.06 -6.82 -12.80
C GLY A 31 -6.92 -6.81 -11.27
N LEU A 32 -8.02 -6.46 -10.59
CA LEU A 32 -8.10 -6.36 -9.12
C LEU A 32 -7.71 -7.67 -8.40
N PHE A 33 -7.91 -8.81 -9.06
CA PHE A 33 -7.62 -10.14 -8.50
C PHE A 33 -6.13 -10.50 -8.50
N ASP A 34 -5.32 -10.02 -9.46
CA ASP A 34 -3.87 -10.22 -9.39
C ASP A 34 -3.21 -9.27 -8.38
N ALA A 35 -3.83 -8.11 -8.10
CA ALA A 35 -3.42 -7.25 -6.99
C ALA A 35 -3.68 -7.89 -5.61
N LEU A 36 -4.57 -8.89 -5.52
CA LEU A 36 -4.77 -9.71 -4.32
C LEU A 36 -3.68 -10.78 -4.15
N ASN A 37 -2.92 -11.11 -5.20
CA ASN A 37 -1.77 -11.99 -5.09
C ASN A 37 -0.54 -11.20 -4.62
N PRO A 38 -0.08 -11.39 -3.37
CA PRO A 38 1.02 -10.60 -2.81
C PRO A 38 2.32 -10.78 -3.58
N VAL A 39 2.55 -11.95 -4.18
CA VAL A 39 3.75 -12.22 -4.97
C VAL A 39 3.70 -11.45 -6.29
N GLY A 40 2.55 -11.46 -6.98
CA GLY A 40 2.36 -10.73 -8.23
C GLY A 40 2.45 -9.22 -8.06
N ALA A 41 1.88 -8.70 -6.97
CA ALA A 41 1.96 -7.30 -6.59
C ALA A 41 3.41 -6.83 -6.35
N VAL A 42 4.19 -7.59 -5.58
CA VAL A 42 5.61 -7.27 -5.32
C VAL A 42 6.44 -7.37 -6.59
N GLN A 43 6.21 -8.37 -7.44
CA GLN A 43 6.92 -8.52 -8.71
C GLN A 43 6.63 -7.36 -9.66
N GLY A 44 5.37 -6.93 -9.79
CA GLY A 44 4.99 -5.77 -10.60
C GLY A 44 5.62 -4.47 -10.10
N LEU A 45 5.65 -4.27 -8.78
CA LEU A 45 6.33 -3.13 -8.15
C LEU A 45 7.84 -3.15 -8.37
N ALA A 46 8.48 -4.30 -8.15
CA ALA A 46 9.92 -4.46 -8.33
C ALA A 46 10.32 -4.22 -9.80
N PHE A 47 9.53 -4.73 -10.74
CA PHE A 47 9.74 -4.46 -12.16
C PHE A 47 9.66 -2.97 -12.46
N THR A 48 8.59 -2.28 -12.02
CA THR A 48 8.45 -0.84 -12.24
C THR A 48 9.56 -0.03 -11.57
N LEU A 49 9.99 -0.39 -10.38
CA LEU A 49 11.12 0.28 -9.72
C LEU A 49 12.44 0.05 -10.47
N SER A 50 12.68 -1.17 -10.95
CA SER A 50 13.87 -1.46 -11.74
C SER A 50 13.89 -0.72 -13.08
N PHE A 51 12.72 -0.57 -13.73
CA PHE A 51 12.60 0.07 -15.03
C PHE A 51 12.53 1.60 -14.94
N ALA A 52 11.67 2.14 -14.07
CA ALA A 52 11.44 3.58 -13.95
C ALA A 52 12.56 4.29 -13.19
N ALA A 53 13.16 3.64 -12.19
CA ALA A 53 14.23 4.22 -11.38
C ALA A 53 15.62 3.65 -11.72
N GLY A 54 15.73 2.75 -12.72
CA GLY A 54 17.00 2.16 -13.15
C GLY A 54 17.69 1.33 -12.06
N MET A 55 16.93 0.84 -11.06
CA MET A 55 17.50 0.14 -9.93
C MET A 55 17.87 -1.31 -10.30
N PRO A 56 18.95 -1.87 -9.71
CA PRO A 56 19.22 -3.30 -9.77
C PRO A 56 18.02 -4.08 -9.26
N SER A 57 17.68 -5.19 -9.93
CA SER A 57 16.49 -6.00 -9.64
C SER A 57 16.42 -6.46 -8.18
N SER A 58 17.56 -6.78 -7.57
CA SER A 58 17.66 -7.16 -6.16
C SER A 58 17.21 -6.04 -5.21
N ILE A 59 17.65 -4.80 -5.48
CA ILE A 59 17.31 -3.62 -4.67
C ILE A 59 15.84 -3.26 -4.87
N ALA A 60 15.38 -3.27 -6.12
CA ALA A 60 13.99 -3.01 -6.46
C ALA A 60 13.02 -3.98 -5.77
N LEU A 61 13.39 -5.26 -5.66
CA LEU A 61 12.59 -6.28 -4.98
C LEU A 61 12.53 -6.06 -3.47
N VAL A 62 13.66 -5.76 -2.82
CA VAL A 62 13.68 -5.43 -1.38
C VAL A 62 12.83 -4.20 -1.09
N MET A 63 12.95 -3.16 -1.92
CA MET A 63 12.16 -1.93 -1.80
C MET A 63 10.67 -2.19 -2.02
N ALA A 64 10.30 -3.01 -3.02
CA ALA A 64 8.92 -3.39 -3.27
C ALA A 64 8.30 -4.12 -2.06
N ILE A 65 9.01 -5.07 -1.45
CA ILE A 65 8.57 -5.75 -0.23
C ILE A 65 8.42 -4.77 0.92
N ALA A 66 9.43 -3.91 1.13
CA ALA A 66 9.41 -2.93 2.22
C ALA A 66 8.21 -2.00 2.10
N VAL A 67 7.95 -1.44 0.92
CA VAL A 67 6.78 -0.57 0.68
C VAL A 67 5.48 -1.34 0.89
N PHE A 68 5.37 -2.56 0.35
CA PHE A 68 4.16 -3.39 0.46
C PHE A 68 3.80 -3.73 1.91
N VAL A 69 4.78 -3.90 2.80
CA VAL A 69 4.56 -4.20 4.22
C VAL A 69 4.40 -2.94 5.07
N LEU A 70 5.27 -1.94 4.87
CA LEU A 70 5.30 -0.74 5.70
C LEU A 70 4.08 0.15 5.49
N LEU A 71 3.56 0.22 4.26
CA LEU A 71 2.45 1.11 3.94
C LEU A 71 1.14 0.72 4.65
N PRO A 72 0.67 -0.55 4.62
CA PRO A 72 -0.45 -0.99 5.46
C PRO A 72 -0.18 -0.78 6.96
N GLY A 73 1.04 -1.09 7.42
CA GLY A 73 1.42 -0.92 8.82
C GLY A 73 1.35 0.54 9.29
N ALA A 74 1.83 1.47 8.47
CA ALA A 74 1.78 2.89 8.75
C ALA A 74 0.33 3.41 8.81
N VAL A 75 -0.52 3.02 7.85
CA VAL A 75 -1.94 3.41 7.88
C VAL A 75 -2.63 2.87 9.12
N PHE A 76 -2.42 1.59 9.46
CA PHE A 76 -2.97 0.98 10.66
C PHE A 76 -2.55 1.73 11.93
N LEU A 77 -1.26 2.02 12.09
CA LEU A 77 -0.74 2.72 13.27
C LEU A 77 -1.31 4.14 13.37
N VAL A 78 -1.43 4.86 12.25
CA VAL A 78 -2.00 6.22 12.23
C VAL A 78 -3.48 6.19 12.60
N THR A 79 -4.26 5.29 12.00
CA THR A 79 -5.69 5.13 12.31
C THR A 79 -5.90 4.73 13.78
N LEU A 80 -5.11 3.79 14.29
CA LEU A 80 -5.15 3.36 15.69
C LEU A 80 -4.81 4.51 16.64
N ARG A 81 -3.78 5.31 16.31
CA ARG A 81 -3.38 6.47 17.12
C ARG A 81 -4.45 7.55 17.12
N ALA A 82 -5.14 7.76 15.99
CA ALA A 82 -6.26 8.69 15.88
C ALA A 82 -7.48 8.22 16.70
N LEU A 83 -7.83 6.94 16.63
CA LEU A 83 -8.91 6.35 17.43
C LEU A 83 -8.63 6.48 18.93
N ARG A 84 -7.42 6.13 19.39
CA ARG A 84 -7.04 6.27 20.82
C ARG A 84 -7.07 7.69 21.34
N ARG A 85 -6.79 8.70 20.50
CA ARG A 85 -6.92 10.12 20.89
C ARG A 85 -8.37 10.56 21.00
N TYR A 86 -9.27 9.89 20.29
CA TYR A 86 -10.68 10.24 20.25
C TYR A 86 -11.49 9.56 21.37
N GLU A 87 -11.02 8.42 21.88
CA GLU A 87 -11.63 7.71 23.03
C GLU A 87 -11.22 8.26 24.40
N ARG A 88 -10.20 9.11 24.47
CA ARG A 88 -9.87 9.91 25.67
C ARG A 88 -10.71 11.17 25.71
#